data_AF-A0A819PV11-F1
#
_entry.id   AF-A0A819PV11-F1
#
_cell.length_a   1.000
_cell.length_b   1.000
_cell.length_c   1.000
_cell.angle_alpha   90.00
_cell.angle_beta   90.00
_cell.angle_gamma   90.00
#
_symmetry.space_group_name_H-M   'P 1'
#
loop_
_entity.id
_entity.type
_entity.pdbx_description
1 polymer ?
#
loop_
_entity_poly.entity_id
_entity_poly.type
_entity_poly.pdbx_seq_one_letter_code
_entity_poly.pdbx_strand_id
1 'polypeptide(L)'
;EFGTYRGGGYVYEFRGRLSDMKTNLSKLHQLDWIDEKTRAVFIQLTLYNPSVELLTAVTLLAEFLPTGGVYTTSRFEPINFYTFTSILQLVCTIFYIFFIIYFLIIEIRLLFELRLKYFRQFWSIIQLGIIGCSLGSIGVFFWRFQEANRISQLFEQTNGYIYINLQLAVYVNDILTFLLGYCCFFSMIKFVQLFRFNQRISLFAETLKSCAKELISFSIMFAVVFMSFLSLFYLLFVSKLSSCSSLLATAQMLFEMTLMKFDASQIVGADAFLGPFCFTLFMLLVVFVCLSMFFSIIIDSFRHAKQNQKEDQIMLSFMLKKFLRWTGLKRLNQEEIQEERDCRMRSQYVNPIETFSDRIDQLLEAVDKIYIDQKRELSRLEKVGL
;
A
#
# COMPACT_ATOMS: atom_id res chain seq x y z
N GLU A 1 22.15 12.48 0.39
CA GLU A 1 23.24 11.69 0.98
C GLU A 1 23.88 10.89 -0.13
N PHE A 2 25.17 11.13 -0.38
CA PHE A 2 25.93 10.46 -1.45
C PHE A 2 26.69 9.23 -0.96
N GLY A 3 26.84 9.04 0.35
CA GLY A 3 27.52 7.89 0.94
C GLY A 3 27.04 7.56 2.35
N THR A 4 27.41 6.37 2.85
CA THR A 4 27.15 5.96 4.24
C THR A 4 28.42 6.10 5.07
N TYR A 5 28.39 6.96 6.08
CA TYR A 5 29.52 7.22 6.96
C TYR A 5 29.39 6.41 8.25
N ARG A 6 30.44 5.67 8.60
CA ARG A 6 30.52 4.96 9.89
C ARG A 6 31.11 5.89 10.96
N GLY A 7 30.92 5.54 12.22
CA GLY A 7 31.56 6.25 13.34
C GLY A 7 33.09 6.21 13.24
N GLY A 8 33.74 7.31 13.65
CA GLY A 8 35.19 7.49 13.62
C GLY A 8 35.58 8.88 13.12
N GLY A 9 36.89 9.09 12.88
CA GLY A 9 37.45 10.32 12.33
C GLY A 9 38.10 11.24 13.37
N TYR A 10 38.38 12.47 12.95
CA TYR A 10 38.98 13.51 13.80
C TYR A 10 37.87 14.39 14.38
N VAL A 11 37.90 14.60 15.69
CA VAL A 11 36.90 15.40 16.40
C VAL A 11 37.59 16.57 17.08
N TYR A 12 37.06 17.77 16.88
CA TYR A 12 37.46 18.96 17.61
C TYR A 12 36.26 19.53 18.37
N GLU A 13 36.35 19.60 19.70
CA GLU A 13 35.28 20.11 20.54
C GLU A 13 35.46 21.62 20.78
N PHE A 14 34.54 22.42 20.25
CA PHE A 14 34.49 23.85 20.56
C PHE A 14 33.98 24.07 21.99
N ARG A 15 34.80 24.72 22.82
CA ARG A 15 34.50 25.03 24.22
C ARG A 15 34.83 26.49 24.52
N GLY A 16 34.16 27.06 25.52
CA GLY A 16 34.47 28.39 26.05
C GLY A 16 33.68 29.54 25.42
N ARG A 17 34.26 30.76 25.47
CA ARG A 17 33.60 31.97 24.96
C ARG A 17 33.70 32.03 23.43
N LEU A 18 32.85 32.86 22.84
CA LEU A 18 32.84 33.10 21.38
C LEU A 18 34.19 33.61 20.85
N SER A 19 34.96 34.35 21.65
CA SER A 19 36.34 34.78 21.30
C SER A 19 37.29 33.60 21.12
N ASP A 20 37.21 32.62 22.02
CA ASP A 20 38.10 31.47 22.07
C ASP A 20 37.74 30.51 20.93
N MET A 21 36.44 30.31 20.69
CA MET A 21 35.95 29.52 19.56
C MET A 21 36.39 30.11 18.21
N LYS A 22 36.31 31.44 18.03
CA LYS A 22 36.81 32.11 16.81
C LYS A 22 38.31 31.93 16.63
N THR A 23 39.08 32.05 17.72
CA THR A 23 40.54 31.87 17.69
C THR A 23 40.92 30.41 17.40
N ASN A 24 40.16 29.46 17.92
CA ASN A 24 40.38 28.04 17.64
C ASN A 24 39.97 27.67 16.21
N LEU A 25 38.89 28.25 15.70
CA LEU A 25 38.46 28.07 14.31
C LEU A 25 39.52 28.61 13.34
N SER A 26 40.12 29.77 13.62
CA SER A 26 41.20 30.30 12.79
C SER A 26 42.45 29.43 12.83
N LYS A 27 42.77 28.83 13.99
CA LYS A 27 43.86 27.83 14.10
C LYS A 27 43.57 26.58 13.27
N LEU A 28 42.35 26.03 13.32
CA LEU A 28 41.96 24.88 12.51
C LEU A 28 42.04 25.19 11.01
N HIS A 29 41.69 26.41 10.63
CA HIS A 29 41.81 26.86 9.25
C HIS A 29 43.29 26.99 8.83
N GLN A 30 44.16 27.53 9.69
CA GLN A 30 45.61 27.61 9.42
C GLN A 30 46.30 26.24 9.34
N LEU A 31 45.73 25.22 9.98
CA LEU A 31 46.25 23.85 9.98
C LEU A 31 45.66 22.99 8.85
N ASP A 32 44.88 23.58 7.93
CA ASP A 32 44.17 22.85 6.86
C ASP A 32 43.40 21.63 7.39
N TRP A 33 42.69 21.80 8.52
CA TRP A 33 41.94 20.70 9.13
C TRP A 33 40.88 20.10 8.21
N ILE A 34 40.37 20.90 7.26
CA ILE A 34 39.53 20.44 6.15
C ILE A 34 40.39 20.53 4.90
N ASP A 35 40.71 19.37 4.32
CA ASP A 35 41.55 19.22 3.13
C ASP A 35 40.77 18.62 1.96
N GLU A 36 41.44 18.47 0.80
CA GLU A 36 40.84 17.88 -0.41
C GLU A 36 40.42 16.39 -0.24
N LYS A 37 40.97 15.71 0.77
CA LYS A 37 40.67 14.32 1.09
C LYS A 37 39.49 14.19 2.04
N THR A 38 39.04 15.29 2.64
CA THR A 38 37.88 15.33 3.52
C THR A 38 36.63 15.00 2.69
N ARG A 39 35.82 14.07 3.21
CA ARG A 39 34.60 13.56 2.51
C ARG A 39 33.30 13.99 3.18
N ALA A 40 33.31 14.17 4.49
CA ALA A 40 32.18 14.66 5.24
C ALA A 40 32.65 15.40 6.49
N VAL A 41 32.00 16.51 6.79
CA VAL A 41 32.16 17.25 8.04
C VAL A 41 30.82 17.27 8.75
N PHE A 42 30.81 16.77 9.99
CA PHE A 42 29.64 16.78 10.85
C PHE A 42 29.80 17.87 11.91
N ILE A 43 28.84 18.78 11.98
CA ILE A 43 28.73 19.76 13.06
C ILE A 43 27.54 19.34 13.91
N GLN A 44 27.82 18.91 15.13
CA GLN A 44 26.81 18.43 16.07
C GLN A 44 26.70 19.39 17.25
N LEU A 45 25.48 19.79 17.58
CA LEU A 45 25.19 20.66 18.70
C LEU A 45 23.89 20.25 19.36
N THR A 46 23.81 20.49 20.67
CA THR A 46 22.64 20.18 21.48
C THR A 46 22.10 21.49 22.03
N LEU A 47 20.83 21.77 21.74
CA LEU A 47 20.13 22.97 22.24
C LEU A 47 19.12 22.54 23.30
N TYR A 48 19.02 23.30 24.39
CA TYR A 48 17.97 23.11 25.39
C TYR A 48 17.02 24.30 25.37
N ASN A 49 15.72 24.02 25.24
CA ASN A 49 14.69 25.03 25.40
C ASN A 49 13.99 24.84 26.76
N PRO A 50 14.25 25.71 27.76
CA PRO A 50 13.70 25.58 29.10
C PRO A 50 12.19 25.83 29.16
N SER A 51 11.60 26.58 28.22
CA SER A 51 10.16 26.89 28.26
C SER A 51 9.27 25.70 27.92
N VAL A 52 9.79 24.77 27.11
CA VAL A 52 9.09 23.54 26.68
C VAL A 52 9.76 22.28 27.22
N GLU A 53 10.85 22.43 27.98
CA GLU A 53 11.65 21.34 28.58
C GLU A 53 12.13 20.31 27.54
N LEU A 54 12.44 20.76 26.32
CA LEU A 54 12.89 19.92 25.22
C LEU A 54 14.37 20.13 24.90
N LEU A 55 15.09 19.03 24.74
CA LEU A 55 16.42 19.02 24.16
C LEU A 55 16.29 18.82 22.65
N THR A 56 17.05 19.55 21.85
CA THR A 56 17.07 19.41 20.39
C THR A 56 18.48 19.04 19.98
N ALA A 57 18.64 17.85 19.40
CA ALA A 57 19.88 17.44 18.77
C ALA A 57 19.91 17.98 17.34
N VAL A 58 20.96 18.72 17.02
CA VAL A 58 21.15 19.32 15.70
C VAL A 58 22.40 18.72 15.08
N THR A 59 22.23 18.19 13.87
CA THR A 59 23.32 17.63 13.07
C THR A 59 23.32 18.33 11.72
N LEU A 60 24.39 19.07 11.44
CA LEU A 60 24.66 19.65 10.14
C LEU A 60 25.74 18.80 9.47
N LEU A 61 25.50 18.37 8.25
CA LEU A 61 26.42 17.55 7.47
C LEU A 61 26.79 18.32 6.20
N ALA A 62 28.08 18.50 5.97
CA ALA A 62 28.64 18.96 4.70
C ALA A 62 29.39 17.79 4.04
N GLU A 63 28.85 17.25 2.94
CA GLU A 63 29.46 16.21 2.12
C GLU A 63 30.30 16.85 1.01
N PHE A 64 31.57 16.46 0.92
CA PHE A 64 32.51 16.93 -0.10
C PHE A 64 32.64 15.87 -1.19
N LEU A 65 32.15 16.20 -2.40
CA LEU A 65 32.19 15.31 -3.54
C LEU A 65 33.61 15.26 -4.12
N PRO A 66 34.05 14.12 -4.68
CA PRO A 66 35.34 14.02 -5.38
C PRO A 66 35.50 15.00 -6.55
N THR A 67 34.39 15.51 -7.08
CA THR A 67 34.34 16.53 -8.14
C THR A 67 34.54 17.96 -7.64
N GLY A 68 34.71 18.16 -6.32
CA GLY A 68 34.91 19.47 -5.70
C GLY A 68 33.62 20.18 -5.24
N GLY A 69 32.45 19.60 -5.50
CA GLY A 69 31.18 20.13 -5.01
C GLY A 69 30.96 19.87 -3.52
N VAL A 70 30.23 20.77 -2.84
CA VAL A 70 29.84 20.59 -1.43
C VAL A 70 28.32 20.53 -1.34
N TYR A 71 27.80 19.48 -0.70
CA TYR A 71 26.38 19.30 -0.45
C TYR A 71 26.08 19.35 1.04
N THR A 72 25.14 20.18 1.45
CA THR A 72 24.82 20.40 2.87
C THR A 72 23.45 19.84 3.22
N THR A 73 23.37 19.05 4.29
CA THR A 73 22.10 18.60 4.89
C THR A 73 22.03 19.02 6.35
N SER A 74 20.83 19.33 6.82
CA SER A 74 20.57 19.73 8.19
C SER A 74 19.48 18.87 8.79
N ARG A 75 19.70 18.35 9.99
CA ARG A 75 18.75 17.53 10.72
C ARG A 75 18.55 18.10 12.12
N PHE A 76 17.30 18.33 12.50
CA PHE A 76 16.89 18.89 13.78
C PHE A 76 15.92 17.93 14.45
N GLU A 77 16.29 17.38 15.61
CA GLU A 77 15.53 16.33 16.27
C GLU A 77 15.23 16.70 17.72
N PRO A 78 13.97 17.06 18.05
CA PRO A 78 13.57 17.31 19.41
C PRO A 78 13.39 15.99 20.17
N ILE A 79 14.02 15.92 21.35
CA ILE A 79 13.99 14.78 22.26
C ILE A 79 13.42 15.26 23.59
N ASN A 80 12.39 14.55 24.06
CA ASN A 80 11.88 14.70 25.41
C ASN A 80 12.39 13.54 26.28
N PHE A 81 13.18 13.83 27.31
CA PHE A 81 13.59 12.80 28.29
C PHE A 81 12.57 12.63 29.42
N TYR A 82 11.69 13.60 29.64
CA TYR A 82 10.62 13.51 30.63
C TYR A 82 9.56 12.52 30.13
N THR A 83 9.57 11.35 30.76
CA THR A 83 8.83 10.18 30.30
C THR A 83 7.32 10.31 30.59
N PHE A 84 6.96 10.93 31.72
CA PHE A 84 5.59 11.20 32.12
C PHE A 84 5.48 12.63 32.63
N THR A 85 4.97 13.54 31.80
CA THR A 85 4.75 14.94 32.22
C THR A 85 3.43 15.12 32.97
N SER A 86 2.48 14.21 32.77
CA SER A 86 1.15 14.26 33.38
C SER A 86 0.67 12.89 33.88
N ILE A 87 -0.14 12.91 34.94
CA ILE A 87 -0.81 11.71 35.49
C ILE A 87 -1.68 11.04 34.41
N LEU A 88 -2.32 11.84 33.54
CA LEU A 88 -3.13 11.34 32.43
C LEU A 88 -2.30 10.48 31.48
N GLN A 89 -1.09 10.91 31.11
CA GLN A 89 -0.21 10.12 30.24
C GLN A 89 0.16 8.78 30.87
N LEU A 90 0.42 8.76 32.18
CA LEU A 90 0.71 7.53 32.92
C LEU A 90 -0.51 6.59 32.93
N VAL A 91 -1.69 7.11 33.22
CA VAL A 91 -2.96 6.34 33.18
C VAL A 91 -3.22 5.78 31.79
N CYS A 92 -3.08 6.59 30.72
CA CYS A 92 -3.22 6.13 29.34
C CYS A 92 -2.21 5.04 28.97
N THR A 93 -0.98 5.13 29.47
CA THR A 93 0.06 4.12 29.23
C THR A 93 -0.30 2.79 29.90
N ILE A 94 -0.80 2.82 31.14
CA ILE A 94 -1.27 1.62 31.84
C ILE A 94 -2.42 0.96 31.09
N PHE A 95 -3.42 1.75 30.67
CA PHE A 95 -4.53 1.24 29.85
C PHE A 95 -4.05 0.65 28.53
N TYR A 96 -3.10 1.30 27.85
CA TYR A 96 -2.52 0.81 26.61
C TYR A 96 -1.85 -0.57 26.79
N ILE A 97 -1.03 -0.73 27.83
CA ILE A 97 -0.40 -2.02 28.16
C ILE A 97 -1.46 -3.09 28.47
N PHE A 98 -2.51 -2.74 29.22
CA PHE A 98 -3.61 -3.66 29.52
C PHE A 98 -4.32 -4.14 28.24
N PHE A 99 -4.64 -3.24 27.31
CA PHE A 99 -5.26 -3.60 26.03
C PHE A 99 -4.37 -4.51 25.18
N ILE A 100 -3.06 -4.28 25.17
CA ILE A 100 -2.11 -5.15 24.44
C ILE A 100 -2.12 -6.56 25.02
N ILE A 101 -2.05 -6.70 26.36
CA ILE A 101 -2.08 -8.01 27.02
C ILE A 101 -3.40 -8.72 26.71
N TYR A 102 -4.53 -8.01 26.79
CA TYR A 102 -5.84 -8.55 26.45
C TYR A 102 -5.89 -9.06 25.00
N PHE A 103 -5.43 -8.25 24.03
CA PHE A 103 -5.39 -8.66 22.62
C PHE A 103 -4.41 -9.80 22.37
N LEU A 104 -3.28 -9.85 23.08
CA LEU A 104 -2.31 -10.92 22.99
C LEU A 104 -2.91 -12.27 23.45
N ILE A 105 -3.67 -12.28 24.56
CA ILE A 105 -4.34 -13.50 25.04
C ILE A 105 -5.36 -14.01 24.01
N ILE A 106 -6.15 -13.12 23.42
CA ILE A 106 -7.11 -13.48 22.37
C ILE A 106 -6.40 -14.07 21.15
N GLU A 107 -5.35 -13.40 20.69
CA GLU A 107 -4.65 -13.83 19.48
C GLU A 107 -3.93 -15.16 19.66
N ILE A 108 -3.36 -15.40 20.85
CA ILE A 108 -2.74 -16.69 21.19
C ILE A 108 -3.78 -17.81 21.15
N ARG A 109 -4.97 -17.61 21.73
CA ARG A 109 -6.06 -18.61 21.67
C ARG A 109 -6.47 -18.89 20.21
N LEU A 110 -6.65 -17.83 19.43
CA LEU A 110 -7.02 -17.92 18.02
C LEU A 110 -5.95 -18.66 17.19
N LEU A 111 -4.67 -18.42 17.49
CA LEU A 111 -3.54 -19.10 16.85
C LEU A 111 -3.49 -20.59 17.19
N PHE A 112 -3.80 -20.98 18.43
CA PHE A 112 -3.87 -22.39 18.81
C PHE A 112 -5.01 -23.15 18.11
N GLU A 113 -6.16 -22.51 17.91
CA GLU A 113 -7.30 -23.10 17.20
C GLU A 113 -7.04 -23.23 15.68
N LEU A 114 -6.52 -22.18 15.04
CA LEU A 114 -6.39 -22.12 13.57
C LEU A 114 -5.03 -22.59 13.04
N ARG A 115 -4.00 -22.69 13.90
CA ARG A 115 -2.62 -23.11 13.56
C ARG A 115 -2.08 -22.43 12.30
N LEU A 116 -1.81 -23.19 11.23
CA LEU A 116 -1.28 -22.66 9.96
C LEU A 116 -2.31 -21.90 9.12
N LYS A 117 -3.62 -22.16 9.32
CA LYS A 117 -4.66 -21.41 8.60
C LYS A 117 -4.72 -19.95 9.04
N TYR A 118 -4.26 -19.65 10.26
CA TYR A 118 -4.18 -18.31 10.80
C TYR A 118 -3.36 -17.36 9.90
N PHE A 119 -2.17 -17.79 9.45
CA PHE A 119 -1.30 -16.97 8.61
C PHE A 119 -1.82 -16.75 7.18
N ARG A 120 -2.88 -17.47 6.78
CA ARG A 120 -3.53 -17.25 5.48
C ARG A 120 -4.63 -16.17 5.55
N GLN A 121 -5.08 -15.83 6.76
CA GLN A 121 -6.15 -14.85 6.95
C GLN A 121 -5.57 -13.43 7.05
N PHE A 122 -5.91 -12.58 6.08
CA PHE A 122 -5.45 -11.19 6.00
C PHE A 122 -5.64 -10.40 7.32
N TRP A 123 -6.82 -10.50 7.93
CA TRP A 123 -7.15 -9.78 9.16
C TRP A 123 -6.29 -10.22 10.37
N SER A 124 -5.92 -11.50 10.43
CA SER A 124 -5.06 -12.06 11.47
C SER A 124 -3.61 -11.57 11.32
N ILE A 125 -3.14 -11.37 10.09
CA ILE A 125 -1.82 -10.76 9.83
C ILE A 125 -1.79 -9.30 10.31
N ILE A 126 -2.83 -8.52 10.03
CA ILE A 126 -2.94 -7.13 10.51
C ILE A 126 -2.94 -7.08 12.03
N GLN A 127 -3.68 -7.98 12.69
CA GLN A 127 -3.73 -8.05 14.14
C GLN A 127 -2.38 -8.44 14.76
N LEU A 128 -1.67 -9.39 14.15
CA LEU A 128 -0.30 -9.75 14.53
C LEU A 128 0.64 -8.54 14.35
N GLY A 129 0.48 -7.78 13.26
CA GLY A 129 1.23 -6.54 13.03
C GLY A 129 1.04 -5.50 14.14
N ILE A 130 -0.19 -5.27 14.60
CA ILE A 130 -0.49 -4.36 15.72
C ILE A 130 0.21 -4.84 16.99
N ILE A 131 0.04 -6.12 17.34
CA ILE A 131 0.64 -6.70 18.56
C ILE A 131 2.18 -6.63 18.47
N GLY A 132 2.76 -7.03 17.35
CA GLY A 132 4.22 -6.98 17.12
C GLY A 132 4.80 -5.58 17.24
N CYS A 133 4.18 -4.59 16.57
CA CYS A 133 4.61 -3.19 16.67
C CYS A 133 4.44 -2.65 18.09
N SER A 134 3.36 -3.02 18.78
CA SER A 134 3.10 -2.56 20.15
C SER A 134 4.09 -3.12 21.17
N LEU A 135 4.42 -4.42 21.10
CA LEU A 135 5.43 -5.05 21.95
C LEU A 135 6.83 -4.50 21.65
N GLY A 136 7.16 -4.33 20.36
CA GLY A 136 8.38 -3.67 19.93
C GLY A 136 8.48 -2.25 20.50
N SER A 137 7.39 -1.47 20.45
CA SER A 137 7.33 -0.12 21.00
C SER A 137 7.59 -0.10 22.50
N ILE A 138 7.05 -1.06 23.26
CA ILE A 138 7.32 -1.20 24.71
C ILE A 138 8.81 -1.50 24.96
N GLY A 139 9.40 -2.43 24.20
CA GLY A 139 10.82 -2.76 24.32
C GLY A 139 11.73 -1.55 24.03
N VAL A 140 11.46 -0.82 22.96
CA VAL A 140 12.20 0.39 22.58
C VAL A 140 11.96 1.53 23.57
N PHE A 141 10.75 1.64 24.15
CA PHE A 141 10.47 2.61 25.20
C PHE A 141 11.30 2.34 26.47
N PHE A 142 11.45 1.08 26.86
CA PHE A 142 12.34 0.71 27.97
C PHE A 142 13.80 1.04 27.67
N TRP A 143 14.25 0.78 26.42
CA TRP A 143 15.60 1.17 26.00
C TRP A 143 15.79 2.70 26.03
N ARG A 144 14.82 3.47 25.54
CA ARG A 144 14.82 4.94 25.64
C ARG A 144 14.94 5.40 27.10
N PHE A 145 14.22 4.77 28.02
CA PHE A 145 14.28 5.10 29.44
C PHE A 145 15.68 4.82 30.05
N GLN A 146 16.30 3.69 29.70
CA GLN A 146 17.67 3.40 30.11
C GLN A 146 18.66 4.43 29.59
N GLU A 147 18.55 4.81 28.32
CA GLU A 147 19.43 5.79 27.69
C GLU A 147 19.25 7.19 28.29
N ALA A 148 18.00 7.57 28.59
CA ALA A 148 17.70 8.82 29.30
C ALA A 148 18.40 8.88 30.66
N ASN A 149 18.32 7.80 31.45
CA ASN A 149 18.98 7.74 32.77
C ASN A 149 20.51 7.81 32.65
N ARG A 150 21.09 7.14 31.64
CA ARG A 150 22.53 7.20 31.36
C ARG A 150 22.99 8.63 31.05
N ILE A 151 22.22 9.35 30.22
CA ILE A 151 22.52 10.74 29.85
C ILE A 151 22.39 11.66 31.05
N SER A 152 21.33 11.51 31.87
CA SER A 152 21.16 12.31 33.09
C SER A 152 22.31 12.13 34.07
N GLN A 153 22.75 10.89 34.32
CA GLN A 153 23.90 10.62 35.18
C GLN A 153 25.20 11.22 34.64
N LEU A 154 25.42 11.16 33.33
CA LEU A 154 26.59 11.75 32.69
C LEU A 154 26.58 13.27 32.80
N PHE A 155 25.40 13.88 32.67
CA PHE A 155 25.23 15.32 32.83
C PHE A 155 25.54 15.78 34.26
N GLU A 156 25.06 15.05 35.27
CA GLU A 156 25.35 15.30 36.69
C GLU A 156 26.84 15.18 37.01
N GLN A 157 27.51 14.12 36.56
CA GLN A 157 28.94 13.90 36.81
C GLN A 157 29.83 14.98 36.19
N THR A 158 29.37 15.57 35.09
CA THR A 158 30.18 16.47 34.26
C THR A 158 29.82 17.94 34.45
N ASN A 159 28.83 18.23 35.30
CA ASN A 159 28.28 19.57 35.51
C ASN A 159 27.93 20.30 34.20
N GLY A 160 27.58 19.55 33.14
CA GLY A 160 27.25 20.09 31.82
C GLY A 160 28.39 20.73 31.02
N TYR A 161 29.66 20.59 31.42
CA TYR A 161 30.80 21.22 30.73
C TYR A 161 31.36 20.42 29.53
N ILE A 162 30.90 19.19 29.31
CA ILE A 162 31.34 18.34 28.20
C ILE A 162 30.15 18.10 27.26
N TYR A 163 30.44 18.04 25.96
CA TYR A 163 29.46 17.69 24.95
C TYR A 163 28.98 16.24 25.16
N ILE A 164 27.66 16.06 25.26
CA ILE A 164 27.04 14.75 25.36
C ILE A 164 26.47 14.38 23.99
N ASN A 165 26.94 13.27 23.44
CA ASN A 165 26.42 12.75 22.19
C ASN A 165 25.00 12.20 22.38
N LEU A 166 24.01 12.87 21.78
CA LEU A 166 22.60 12.48 21.82
C LEU A 166 22.13 11.66 20.61
N GLN A 167 23.02 11.34 19.66
CA GLN A 167 22.65 10.69 18.40
C GLN A 167 22.00 9.31 18.63
N LEU A 168 22.48 8.56 19.63
CA LEU A 168 21.86 7.29 20.00
C LEU A 168 20.43 7.48 20.52
N ALA A 169 20.21 8.49 21.37
CA ALA A 169 18.88 8.81 21.89
C ALA A 169 17.91 9.24 20.78
N VAL A 170 18.39 10.02 19.79
CA VAL A 170 17.64 10.36 18.57
C VAL A 170 17.22 9.09 17.84
N TYR A 171 18.17 8.19 17.57
CA TYR A 171 17.90 6.97 16.82
C TYR A 171 16.87 6.05 17.51
N VAL A 172 16.96 5.91 18.83
CA VAL A 172 15.95 5.17 19.62
C VAL A 172 14.57 5.84 19.53
N ASN A 173 14.52 7.18 19.56
CA ASN A 173 13.29 7.93 19.39
C ASN A 173 12.67 7.78 17.99
N ASP A 174 13.49 7.77 16.93
CA ASP A 174 13.04 7.52 15.56
C ASP A 174 12.41 6.14 15.44
N ILE A 175 13.09 5.10 15.95
CA ILE A 175 12.55 3.73 15.94
C ILE A 175 11.21 3.66 16.66
N LEU A 176 11.10 4.30 17.83
CA LEU A 176 9.85 4.34 18.58
C LEU A 176 8.74 5.01 17.75
N THR A 177 9.05 6.16 17.13
CA THR A 177 8.12 6.90 16.26
C THR A 177 7.67 6.06 15.07
N PHE A 178 8.60 5.36 14.41
CA PHE A 178 8.28 4.46 13.30
C PHE A 178 7.38 3.31 13.74
N LEU A 179 7.68 2.64 14.86
CA LEU A 179 6.87 1.55 15.39
C LEU A 179 5.45 2.00 15.77
N LEU A 180 5.33 3.18 16.39
CA LEU A 180 4.03 3.78 16.69
C LEU A 180 3.28 4.15 15.41
N GLY A 181 3.97 4.70 14.41
CA GLY A 181 3.41 5.00 13.09
C GLY A 181 2.85 3.76 12.39
N TYR A 182 3.60 2.65 12.37
CA TYR A 182 3.12 1.37 11.86
C TYR A 182 1.94 0.82 12.67
N CYS A 183 1.97 0.96 13.99
CA CYS A 183 0.86 0.56 14.87
C CYS A 183 -0.42 1.34 14.51
N CYS A 184 -0.32 2.66 14.35
CA CYS A 184 -1.43 3.50 13.90
C CYS A 184 -1.92 3.11 12.50
N PHE A 185 -1.00 2.85 11.57
CA PHE A 185 -1.34 2.42 10.21
C PHE A 185 -2.15 1.11 10.21
N PHE A 186 -1.68 0.07 10.90
CA PHE A 186 -2.42 -1.19 11.00
C PHE A 186 -3.75 -1.03 11.76
N SER A 187 -3.77 -0.19 12.80
CA SER A 187 -5.01 0.13 13.53
C SER A 187 -6.04 0.79 12.62
N MET A 188 -5.62 1.70 11.73
CA MET A 188 -6.50 2.32 10.74
C MET A 188 -7.03 1.30 9.72
N ILE A 189 -6.19 0.36 9.25
CA ILE A 189 -6.67 -0.75 8.40
C ILE A 189 -7.70 -1.60 9.15
N LYS A 190 -7.46 -1.90 10.43
CA LYS A 190 -8.42 -2.64 11.26
C LYS A 190 -9.72 -1.86 11.46
N PHE A 191 -9.65 -0.54 11.59
CA PHE A 191 -10.83 0.32 11.66
C PHE A 191 -11.69 0.22 10.39
N VAL A 192 -11.09 0.03 9.20
CA VAL A 192 -11.84 -0.23 7.96
C VAL A 192 -12.71 -1.50 8.05
N GLN A 193 -12.30 -2.50 8.84
CA GLN A 193 -13.10 -3.70 9.06
C GLN A 193 -14.46 -3.39 9.71
N LEU A 194 -14.52 -2.38 10.59
CA LEU A 194 -15.76 -1.98 11.26
C LEU A 194 -16.76 -1.36 10.27
N PHE A 195 -16.29 -0.79 9.16
CA PHE A 195 -17.17 -0.24 8.14
C PHE A 195 -17.83 -1.30 7.23
N ARG A 196 -17.44 -2.57 7.34
CA ARG A 196 -18.05 -3.66 6.55
C ARG A 196 -19.54 -3.88 6.83
N PHE A 197 -20.06 -3.36 7.93
CA PHE A 197 -21.51 -3.38 8.19
C PHE A 197 -22.31 -2.54 7.17
N ASN A 198 -21.68 -1.57 6.51
CA ASN A 198 -22.32 -0.82 5.44
C ASN A 198 -22.29 -1.65 4.15
N GLN A 199 -23.47 -1.96 3.61
CA GLN A 199 -23.63 -2.76 2.39
C GLN A 199 -22.85 -2.21 1.19
N ARG A 200 -22.74 -0.88 1.05
CA ARG A 200 -21.97 -0.25 -0.04
C ARG A 200 -20.47 -0.50 0.09
N ILE A 201 -19.96 -0.52 1.31
CA ILE A 201 -18.54 -0.74 1.62
C ILE A 201 -18.20 -2.22 1.51
N SER A 202 -19.11 -3.12 1.93
CA SER A 202 -18.94 -4.56 1.72
C SER A 202 -18.87 -4.93 0.24
N LEU A 203 -19.75 -4.33 -0.59
CA LEU A 203 -19.69 -4.51 -2.04
C LEU A 203 -18.31 -4.11 -2.57
N PHE A 204 -17.80 -2.92 -2.21
CA PHE A 204 -16.46 -2.48 -2.63
C PHE A 204 -15.36 -3.47 -2.21
N ALA A 205 -15.39 -3.96 -0.96
CA ALA A 205 -14.40 -4.93 -0.47
C ALA A 205 -14.47 -6.27 -1.23
N GLU A 206 -15.69 -6.74 -1.58
CA GLU A 206 -15.88 -7.94 -2.39
C GLU A 206 -15.39 -7.73 -3.83
N THR A 207 -15.62 -6.55 -4.41
CA THR A 207 -15.13 -6.21 -5.76
C THR A 207 -13.60 -6.25 -5.81
N LEU A 208 -12.93 -5.67 -4.81
CA LEU A 208 -11.47 -5.70 -4.67
C LEU A 208 -10.94 -7.12 -4.46
N LYS A 209 -11.62 -7.91 -3.62
CA LYS A 209 -11.23 -9.31 -3.38
C LYS A 209 -11.36 -10.17 -4.64
N SER A 210 -12.41 -9.94 -5.44
CA SER A 210 -12.64 -10.64 -6.70
C SER A 210 -11.59 -10.26 -7.75
N CYS A 211 -11.27 -8.96 -7.89
CA CYS A 211 -10.32 -8.49 -8.90
C CYS A 211 -8.85 -8.70 -8.49
N ALA A 212 -8.55 -9.01 -7.23
CA ALA A 212 -7.19 -9.09 -6.71
C ALA A 212 -6.27 -10.02 -7.52
N LYS A 213 -6.78 -11.18 -7.96
CA LYS A 213 -5.99 -12.14 -8.75
C LYS A 213 -5.62 -11.59 -10.14
N GLU A 214 -6.58 -10.96 -10.81
CA GLU A 214 -6.38 -10.36 -12.13
C GLU A 214 -5.47 -9.13 -12.03
N LEU A 215 -5.67 -8.32 -11.00
CA LEU A 215 -4.88 -7.12 -10.72
C LEU A 215 -3.42 -7.47 -10.38
N ILE A 216 -3.17 -8.53 -9.62
CA ILE A 216 -1.79 -9.03 -9.35
C ILE A 216 -1.14 -9.50 -10.66
N SER A 217 -1.86 -10.24 -11.50
CA SER A 217 -1.35 -10.73 -12.79
C SER A 217 -1.01 -9.56 -13.72
N PHE A 218 -1.89 -8.57 -13.80
CA PHE A 218 -1.65 -7.33 -14.55
C PHE A 218 -0.50 -6.51 -13.98
N SER A 219 -0.37 -6.42 -12.65
CA SER A 219 0.73 -5.70 -11.99
C SER A 219 2.10 -6.25 -12.35
N ILE A 220 2.22 -7.56 -12.58
CA ILE A 220 3.47 -8.17 -13.08
C ILE A 220 3.80 -7.65 -14.48
N MET A 221 2.82 -7.62 -15.39
CA MET A 221 3.03 -7.07 -16.74
C MET A 221 3.38 -5.58 -16.70
N PHE A 222 2.64 -4.80 -15.89
CA PHE A 222 2.94 -3.40 -15.66
C PHE A 222 4.35 -3.19 -15.13
N ALA A 223 4.80 -3.99 -14.16
CA ALA A 223 6.14 -3.88 -13.59
C ALA A 223 7.23 -4.11 -14.64
N VAL A 224 7.05 -5.05 -15.57
CA VAL A 224 8.03 -5.29 -16.66
C VAL A 224 8.12 -4.06 -17.58
N VAL A 225 6.98 -3.50 -17.99
CA VAL A 225 6.94 -2.29 -18.83
C VAL A 225 7.53 -1.09 -18.08
N PHE A 226 7.13 -0.90 -16.83
CA PHE A 226 7.61 0.19 -15.99
C PHE A 226 9.12 0.11 -15.75
N MET A 227 9.67 -1.07 -15.46
CA MET A 227 11.11 -1.28 -15.30
C MET A 227 11.88 -1.06 -16.61
N SER A 228 11.28 -1.36 -17.76
CA SER A 228 11.88 -1.08 -19.07
C SER A 228 11.98 0.43 -19.34
N PHE A 229 10.95 1.19 -18.96
CA PHE A 229 11.02 2.65 -19.02
C PHE A 229 11.95 3.23 -17.96
N LEU A 230 12.00 2.65 -16.77
CA LEU A 230 12.92 3.06 -15.71
C LEU A 230 14.37 2.99 -16.16
N SER A 231 14.76 1.87 -16.77
CA SER A 231 16.12 1.71 -17.29
C SER A 231 16.40 2.64 -18.47
N LEU A 232 15.44 2.82 -19.38
CA LEU A 232 15.55 3.74 -20.51
C LEU A 232 15.73 5.20 -20.05
N PHE A 233 14.88 5.70 -19.17
CA PHE A 233 14.97 7.08 -18.66
C PHE A 233 16.25 7.30 -17.86
N TYR A 234 16.63 6.34 -17.03
CA TYR A 234 17.88 6.42 -16.28
C TYR A 234 19.07 6.53 -17.23
N LEU A 235 19.20 5.63 -18.21
CA LEU A 235 20.35 5.64 -19.12
C LEU A 235 20.41 6.89 -20.02
N LEU A 236 19.26 7.39 -20.47
CA LEU A 236 19.22 8.55 -21.36
C LEU A 236 19.44 9.89 -20.63
N PHE A 237 18.99 10.00 -19.38
CA PHE A 237 18.92 11.28 -18.69
C PHE A 237 19.71 11.37 -17.37
N VAL A 238 20.43 10.32 -16.95
CA VAL A 238 21.24 10.34 -15.71
C VAL A 238 22.24 11.50 -15.65
N SER A 239 22.85 11.87 -16.77
CA SER A 239 23.83 12.96 -16.85
C SER A 239 23.19 14.34 -17.08
N LYS A 240 21.89 14.38 -17.41
CA LYS A 240 21.19 15.59 -17.84
C LYS A 240 20.18 16.11 -16.80
N LEU A 241 19.58 15.22 -16.02
CA LEU A 241 18.52 15.53 -15.05
C LEU A 241 18.88 15.06 -13.65
N SER A 242 18.73 15.94 -12.66
CA SER A 242 18.90 15.59 -11.25
C SER A 242 17.87 14.55 -10.77
N SER A 243 16.65 14.59 -11.32
CA SER A 243 15.59 13.60 -11.08
C SER A 243 15.96 12.20 -11.57
N CYS A 244 16.95 12.07 -12.46
CA CYS A 244 17.46 10.79 -12.96
C CYS A 244 18.80 10.38 -12.31
N SER A 245 19.22 11.06 -11.24
CA SER A 245 20.53 10.82 -10.59
C SER A 245 20.69 9.43 -10.00
N SER A 246 19.60 8.80 -9.55
CA SER A 246 19.58 7.43 -9.06
C SER A 246 18.38 6.68 -9.64
N LEU A 247 18.45 5.34 -9.63
CA LEU A 247 17.34 4.51 -10.06
C LEU A 247 16.06 4.81 -9.25
N LEU A 248 16.18 5.03 -7.93
CA LEU A 248 15.05 5.34 -7.08
C LEU A 248 14.46 6.74 -7.38
N ALA A 249 15.32 7.74 -7.57
CA ALA A 249 14.87 9.08 -7.97
C ALA A 249 14.18 9.04 -9.35
N THR A 250 14.71 8.24 -10.28
CA THR A 250 14.10 8.06 -11.60
C THR A 250 12.74 7.37 -11.48
N ALA A 251 12.61 6.37 -10.60
CA ALA A 251 11.33 5.71 -10.34
C ALA A 251 10.31 6.69 -9.75
N GLN A 252 10.74 7.54 -8.81
CA GLN A 252 9.91 8.61 -8.25
C GLN A 252 9.45 9.58 -9.35
N MET A 253 10.37 10.03 -10.21
CA MET A 253 10.07 10.89 -11.35
C MET A 253 9.04 10.25 -12.30
N LEU A 254 9.19 8.96 -12.62
CA LEU A 254 8.22 8.25 -13.45
C LEU A 254 6.85 8.13 -12.77
N PHE A 255 6.80 7.90 -11.45
CA PHE A 255 5.53 7.95 -10.72
C PHE A 255 4.90 9.36 -10.74
N GLU A 256 5.69 10.42 -10.58
CA GLU A 256 5.22 11.80 -10.71
C GLU A 256 4.67 12.09 -12.12
N MET A 257 5.30 11.54 -13.17
CA MET A 257 4.76 11.57 -14.53
C MET A 257 3.45 10.81 -14.65
N THR A 258 3.30 9.62 -14.04
CA THR A 258 2.01 8.89 -14.06
C THR A 258 0.88 9.65 -13.38
N LEU A 259 1.20 10.46 -12.36
CA LEU A 259 0.27 11.35 -11.68
C LEU A 259 0.01 12.67 -12.44
N MET A 260 0.62 12.86 -13.62
CA MET A 260 0.59 14.09 -14.42
C MET A 260 1.04 15.35 -13.66
N LYS A 261 1.91 15.20 -12.65
CA LYS A 261 2.43 16.31 -11.84
C LYS A 261 3.81 16.82 -12.31
N PHE A 262 4.38 16.20 -13.33
CA PHE A 262 5.73 16.46 -13.77
C PHE A 262 5.84 17.64 -14.74
N ASP A 263 6.88 18.47 -14.59
CA ASP A 263 7.17 19.59 -15.47
C ASP A 263 7.90 19.12 -16.74
N ALA A 264 7.14 19.00 -17.83
CA ALA A 264 7.64 18.55 -19.12
C ALA A 264 8.77 19.42 -19.70
N SER A 265 8.91 20.68 -19.25
CA SER A 265 9.97 21.58 -19.72
C SER A 265 11.37 21.05 -19.42
N GLN A 266 11.53 20.31 -18.31
CA GLN A 266 12.83 19.75 -17.91
C GLN A 266 13.30 18.65 -18.87
N ILE A 267 12.38 17.81 -19.36
CA ILE A 267 12.69 16.73 -20.31
C ILE A 267 13.00 17.31 -21.69
N VAL A 268 12.23 18.32 -22.13
CA VAL A 268 12.47 19.02 -23.40
C VAL A 268 13.83 19.72 -23.36
N GLY A 269 14.19 20.32 -22.23
CA GLY A 269 15.49 20.97 -22.03
C GLY A 269 16.68 20.00 -22.02
N ALA A 270 16.47 18.74 -21.62
CA ALA A 270 17.53 17.73 -21.64
C ALA A 270 17.84 17.26 -23.07
N ASP A 271 16.82 17.03 -23.89
CA ASP A 271 17.00 16.68 -25.30
C ASP A 271 15.77 17.09 -26.11
N ALA A 272 15.99 17.90 -27.16
CA ALA A 272 14.90 18.47 -27.94
C ALA A 272 14.08 17.42 -28.71
N PHE A 273 14.66 16.25 -29.02
CA PHE A 273 13.97 15.21 -29.78
C PHE A 273 13.67 13.99 -28.92
N LEU A 274 14.71 13.42 -28.29
CA LEU A 274 14.59 12.15 -27.58
C LEU A 274 13.75 12.29 -26.30
N GLY A 275 13.84 13.45 -25.64
CA GLY A 275 13.05 13.77 -24.44
C GLY A 275 11.55 13.70 -24.69
N PRO A 276 11.00 14.56 -25.58
CA PRO A 276 9.58 14.53 -25.92
C PRO A 276 9.13 13.18 -26.45
N PHE A 277 9.93 12.51 -27.28
CA PHE A 277 9.60 11.19 -27.82
C PHE A 277 9.41 10.15 -26.72
N CYS A 278 10.38 10.00 -25.82
CA CYS A 278 10.30 9.06 -24.70
C CYS A 278 9.18 9.41 -23.72
N PHE A 279 8.97 10.70 -23.45
CA PHE A 279 7.87 11.18 -22.63
C PHE A 279 6.50 10.83 -23.23
N THR A 280 6.28 11.15 -24.51
CA THR A 280 5.02 10.83 -25.19
C THR A 280 4.78 9.32 -25.25
N LEU A 281 5.82 8.53 -25.54
CA LEU A 281 5.72 7.07 -25.56
C LEU A 281 5.35 6.52 -24.17
N PHE A 282 5.96 7.03 -23.11
CA PHE A 282 5.64 6.65 -21.72
C PHE A 282 4.20 7.03 -21.37
N MET A 283 3.76 8.25 -21.69
CA MET A 283 2.38 8.69 -21.45
C MET A 283 1.37 7.82 -22.20
N LEU A 284 1.64 7.47 -23.46
CA LEU A 284 0.76 6.61 -24.24
C LEU A 284 0.66 5.21 -23.64
N LEU A 285 1.79 4.55 -23.38
CA LEU A 285 1.78 3.15 -22.95
C LEU A 285 1.42 2.99 -21.47
N VAL A 286 2.00 3.79 -20.59
CA VAL A 286 1.83 3.61 -19.14
C VAL A 286 0.59 4.33 -18.64
N VAL A 287 0.38 5.58 -19.05
CA VAL A 287 -0.75 6.37 -18.54
C VAL A 287 -2.03 6.01 -19.28
N PHE A 288 -2.06 6.07 -20.61
CA PHE A 288 -3.29 5.76 -21.34
C PHE A 288 -3.58 4.25 -21.37
N VAL A 289 -2.67 3.42 -21.87
CA VAL A 289 -2.98 1.98 -22.03
C VAL A 289 -3.03 1.25 -20.68
N CYS A 290 -1.98 1.33 -19.86
CA CYS A 290 -1.95 0.56 -18.61
C CYS A 290 -2.98 1.04 -17.57
N LEU A 291 -3.19 2.35 -17.37
CA LEU A 291 -4.24 2.79 -16.43
C LEU A 291 -5.64 2.46 -16.94
N SER A 292 -5.92 2.59 -18.24
CA SER A 292 -7.22 2.17 -18.79
C SER A 292 -7.47 0.68 -18.60
N MET A 293 -6.44 -0.17 -18.77
CA MET A 293 -6.58 -1.61 -18.49
C MET A 293 -6.83 -1.86 -16.99
N PHE A 294 -6.13 -1.17 -16.10
CA PHE A 294 -6.35 -1.24 -14.66
C PHE A 294 -7.80 -0.88 -14.28
N PHE A 295 -8.32 0.23 -14.83
CA PHE A 295 -9.71 0.63 -14.63
C PHE A 295 -10.70 -0.38 -15.21
N SER A 296 -10.42 -0.94 -16.39
CA SER A 296 -11.28 -1.93 -17.03
C SER A 296 -11.45 -3.18 -16.17
N ILE A 297 -10.36 -3.72 -15.61
CA ILE A 297 -10.39 -4.89 -14.71
C ILE A 297 -11.25 -4.61 -13.48
N ILE A 298 -11.08 -3.43 -12.88
CA ILE A 298 -11.86 -3.02 -11.69
C ILE A 298 -13.34 -2.87 -12.04
N ILE A 299 -13.67 -2.23 -13.16
CA ILE A 299 -15.06 -2.00 -13.59
C ILE A 299 -15.76 -3.33 -13.88
N ASP A 300 -15.06 -4.26 -14.54
CA ASP A 300 -15.61 -5.57 -14.88
C ASP A 300 -15.88 -6.40 -13.61
N SER A 301 -14.90 -6.50 -12.72
CA SER A 301 -15.07 -7.13 -11.41
C SER A 301 -16.16 -6.46 -10.56
N PHE A 302 -16.31 -5.14 -10.68
CA PHE A 302 -17.37 -4.41 -9.99
C PHE A 302 -18.76 -4.78 -10.51
N ARG A 303 -18.92 -4.94 -11.82
CA ARG A 303 -20.17 -5.40 -12.43
C ARG A 303 -20.52 -6.81 -11.95
N HIS A 304 -19.54 -7.72 -11.94
CA HIS A 304 -19.71 -9.08 -11.44
C HIS A 304 -20.14 -9.12 -9.97
N ALA A 305 -19.45 -8.40 -9.08
CA ALA A 305 -19.81 -8.36 -7.65
C ALA A 305 -21.19 -7.73 -7.41
N LYS A 306 -21.55 -6.70 -8.17
CA LYS A 306 -22.88 -6.07 -8.07
C LYS A 306 -24.00 -7.01 -8.51
N GLN A 307 -23.75 -7.87 -9.50
CA GLN A 307 -24.72 -8.87 -9.93
C GLN A 307 -24.92 -9.95 -8.86
N ASN A 308 -23.82 -10.51 -8.32
CA ASN A 308 -23.88 -11.50 -7.24
C ASN A 308 -24.64 -10.98 -6.02
N GLN A 309 -24.38 -9.73 -5.61
CA GLN A 309 -25.08 -9.14 -4.47
C GLN A 309 -26.59 -8.97 -4.71
N LYS A 310 -27.01 -8.64 -5.94
CA LYS A 310 -28.43 -8.58 -6.29
C LYS A 310 -29.07 -9.97 -6.20
N GLU A 311 -28.40 -10.99 -6.73
CA GLU A 311 -28.87 -12.38 -6.68
C GLU A 311 -29.01 -12.87 -5.23
N ASP A 312 -28.04 -12.58 -4.36
CA ASP A 312 -28.10 -12.92 -2.93
C ASP A 312 -29.25 -12.22 -2.19
N GLN A 313 -29.47 -10.92 -2.47
CA GLN A 313 -30.61 -10.18 -1.90
C GLN A 313 -31.94 -10.75 -2.37
N ILE A 314 -32.05 -11.09 -3.65
CA ILE A 314 -33.23 -11.70 -4.23
C ILE A 314 -33.47 -13.07 -3.56
N MET A 315 -32.45 -13.92 -3.45
CA MET A 315 -32.53 -15.24 -2.81
C MET A 315 -32.92 -15.15 -1.33
N LEU A 316 -32.32 -14.21 -0.57
CA LEU A 316 -32.68 -13.94 0.82
C LEU A 316 -34.15 -13.49 0.95
N SER A 317 -34.60 -12.61 0.06
CA SER A 317 -36.01 -12.18 0.05
C SER A 317 -36.96 -13.34 -0.27
N PHE A 318 -36.58 -14.25 -1.18
CA PHE A 318 -37.34 -15.46 -1.48
C PHE A 318 -37.35 -16.46 -0.31
N MET A 319 -36.21 -16.67 0.35
CA MET A 319 -36.10 -17.53 1.54
C MET A 319 -36.90 -16.97 2.72
N LEU A 320 -36.82 -15.65 2.96
CA LEU A 320 -37.65 -14.97 3.96
C LEU A 320 -39.13 -15.10 3.62
N LYS A 321 -39.54 -14.84 2.37
CA LYS A 321 -40.93 -15.04 1.92
C LYS A 321 -41.40 -16.48 2.14
N LYS A 322 -40.56 -17.47 1.83
CA LYS A 322 -40.87 -18.90 2.03
C LYS A 322 -40.94 -19.29 3.52
N PHE A 323 -40.05 -18.73 4.35
CA PHE A 323 -40.07 -18.92 5.81
C PHE A 323 -41.31 -18.26 6.45
N LEU A 324 -41.64 -17.03 6.04
CA LEU A 324 -42.87 -16.32 6.43
C LEU A 324 -44.14 -17.06 5.98
N ARG A 325 -44.10 -17.75 4.83
CA ARG A 325 -45.16 -18.65 4.34
C ARG A 325 -45.27 -19.92 5.18
N TRP A 326 -44.14 -20.46 5.66
CA TRP A 326 -44.10 -21.66 6.51
C TRP A 326 -44.55 -21.38 7.95
N THR A 327 -44.22 -20.22 8.51
CA THR A 327 -44.65 -19.80 9.86
C THR A 327 -46.09 -19.28 9.91
N GLY A 328 -46.78 -19.17 8.77
CA GLY A 328 -48.18 -18.77 8.69
C GLY A 328 -48.46 -17.29 9.01
N LEU A 329 -47.43 -16.47 9.21
CA LEU A 329 -47.56 -15.07 9.64
C LEU A 329 -47.91 -14.08 8.52
N LYS A 330 -47.90 -14.50 7.25
CA LYS A 330 -48.15 -13.59 6.11
C LYS A 330 -49.20 -14.13 5.14
N ARG A 331 -50.35 -13.43 5.04
CA ARG A 331 -51.32 -13.58 3.94
C ARG A 331 -50.84 -12.77 2.73
N LEU A 332 -51.00 -13.36 1.55
CA LEU A 332 -50.56 -12.85 0.25
C LEU A 332 -51.09 -11.45 -0.05
N ASN A 333 -50.25 -10.58 -0.63
CA ASN A 333 -50.72 -9.42 -1.39
C ASN A 333 -51.28 -9.89 -2.75
N GLN A 334 -52.34 -9.25 -3.24
CA GLN A 334 -53.01 -9.63 -4.50
C GLN A 334 -52.07 -9.67 -5.71
N GLU A 335 -51.02 -8.84 -5.73
CA GLU A 335 -50.02 -8.79 -6.81
C GLU A 335 -49.16 -10.07 -6.87
N GLU A 336 -48.80 -10.66 -5.72
CA GLU A 336 -47.98 -11.89 -5.68
C GLU A 336 -48.78 -13.13 -6.13
N ILE A 337 -50.11 -13.13 -5.92
CA ILE A 337 -51.01 -14.18 -6.45
C ILE A 337 -51.10 -14.07 -7.97
N GLN A 338 -51.11 -12.85 -8.51
CA GLN A 338 -51.17 -12.59 -9.94
C GLN A 338 -49.87 -13.07 -10.62
N GLU A 339 -48.70 -12.75 -10.06
CA GLU A 339 -47.40 -13.22 -10.58
C GLU A 339 -47.23 -14.74 -10.53
N GLU A 340 -47.70 -15.44 -9.47
CA GLU A 340 -47.68 -16.90 -9.42
C GLU A 340 -48.60 -17.53 -10.48
N ARG A 341 -49.76 -16.91 -10.78
CA ARG A 341 -50.65 -17.35 -11.86
C ARG A 341 -50.03 -17.11 -13.23
N ASP A 342 -49.41 -15.96 -13.45
CA ASP A 342 -48.78 -15.62 -14.73
C ASP A 342 -47.55 -16.48 -15.02
N CYS A 343 -46.74 -16.80 -13.99
CA CYS A 343 -45.64 -17.76 -14.11
C CYS A 343 -46.12 -19.18 -14.41
N ARG A 344 -47.21 -19.64 -13.78
CA ARG A 344 -47.83 -20.95 -14.10
C ARG A 344 -48.43 -20.98 -15.50
N MET A 345 -49.06 -19.89 -15.94
CA MET A 345 -49.55 -19.81 -17.32
C MET A 345 -48.38 -19.84 -18.31
N ARG A 346 -47.31 -19.06 -18.09
CA ARG A 346 -46.13 -19.10 -18.96
C ARG A 346 -45.48 -20.48 -19.07
N SER A 347 -45.31 -21.22 -17.96
CA SER A 347 -44.73 -22.57 -18.03
C SER A 347 -45.64 -23.58 -18.75
N GLN A 348 -46.95 -23.35 -18.73
CA GLN A 348 -47.93 -24.18 -19.42
C GLN A 348 -48.00 -23.90 -20.93
N TYR A 349 -47.65 -22.68 -21.38
CA TYR A 349 -47.64 -22.30 -22.81
C TYR A 349 -46.26 -22.41 -23.48
N VAL A 350 -45.15 -22.38 -22.74
CA VAL A 350 -43.79 -22.50 -23.33
C VAL A 350 -43.45 -23.95 -23.69
N ASN A 351 -43.81 -24.93 -22.85
CA ASN A 351 -43.54 -26.35 -23.12
C ASN A 351 -44.17 -26.89 -24.43
N PRO A 352 -45.42 -26.53 -24.81
CA PRO A 352 -46.04 -26.99 -26.06
C PRO A 352 -45.45 -26.37 -27.33
N ILE A 353 -44.86 -25.17 -27.26
CA ILE A 353 -44.32 -24.47 -28.42
C ILE A 353 -42.96 -25.06 -28.82
N GLU A 354 -42.11 -25.41 -27.84
CA GLU A 354 -40.85 -26.11 -28.10
C GLU A 354 -41.11 -27.52 -28.68
N THR A 355 -42.10 -28.25 -28.13
CA THR A 355 -42.48 -29.56 -28.68
C THR A 355 -43.15 -29.50 -30.06
N PHE A 356 -43.69 -28.36 -30.46
CA PHE A 356 -44.24 -28.17 -31.81
C PHE A 356 -43.14 -28.04 -32.86
N SER A 357 -42.04 -27.34 -32.54
CA SER A 357 -40.87 -27.24 -33.43
C SER A 357 -40.27 -28.62 -33.69
N ASP A 358 -40.04 -29.41 -32.65
CA ASP A 358 -39.48 -30.76 -32.77
C ASP A 358 -40.35 -31.70 -33.63
N ARG A 359 -41.68 -31.54 -33.58
CA ARG A 359 -42.60 -32.34 -34.40
C ARG A 359 -42.59 -31.93 -35.87
N ILE A 360 -42.35 -30.66 -36.18
CA ILE A 360 -42.18 -30.19 -37.56
C ILE A 360 -40.88 -30.75 -38.14
N ASP A 361 -39.80 -30.73 -37.36
CA ASP A 361 -38.50 -31.26 -37.80
C ASP A 361 -38.58 -32.76 -38.07
N GLN A 362 -39.28 -33.53 -37.23
CA GLN A 362 -39.54 -34.96 -37.46
C GLN A 362 -40.39 -35.23 -38.72
N LEU A 363 -41.35 -34.36 -39.02
CA LEU A 363 -42.17 -34.48 -40.23
C LEU A 363 -41.37 -34.18 -41.50
N LEU A 364 -40.53 -33.15 -41.46
CA LEU A 364 -39.64 -32.81 -42.57
C LEU A 364 -38.65 -33.94 -42.85
N GLU A 365 -38.07 -34.53 -41.80
CA GLU A 365 -37.15 -35.66 -41.93
C GLU A 365 -37.83 -36.91 -42.50
N ALA A 366 -39.09 -37.17 -42.11
CA ALA A 366 -39.88 -38.26 -42.66
C ALA A 366 -40.24 -38.04 -44.15
N VAL A 367 -40.57 -36.81 -44.55
CA VAL A 367 -40.85 -36.45 -45.94
C VAL A 367 -39.60 -36.58 -46.81
N ASP A 368 -38.44 -36.12 -46.32
CA ASP A 368 -37.16 -36.28 -47.02
C ASP A 368 -36.81 -37.77 -47.20
N LYS A 369 -37.08 -38.60 -46.19
CA LYS A 369 -36.88 -40.05 -46.29
C LYS A 369 -37.74 -40.68 -47.38
N ILE A 370 -39.01 -40.29 -47.47
CA ILE A 370 -39.94 -40.80 -48.50
C ILE A 370 -39.49 -40.31 -49.89
N TYR A 371 -39.05 -39.06 -50.01
CA TYR A 371 -38.55 -38.53 -51.27
C TYR A 371 -37.27 -39.24 -51.74
N ILE A 372 -36.34 -39.53 -50.81
CA ILE A 372 -35.12 -40.28 -51.09
C ILE A 372 -35.43 -41.74 -51.48
N ASP A 373 -36.39 -42.38 -50.83
CA ASP A 373 -36.81 -43.75 -51.19
C ASP A 373 -37.50 -43.80 -52.55
N GLN A 374 -38.40 -42.85 -52.86
CA GLN A 374 -39.00 -42.73 -54.20
C GLN A 374 -37.93 -42.49 -55.27
N LYS A 375 -36.93 -41.64 -54.99
CA LYS A 375 -35.81 -41.40 -55.91
C LYS A 375 -34.93 -42.65 -56.08
N ARG A 376 -34.75 -43.45 -55.02
CA ARG A 376 -34.06 -44.74 -55.09
C ARG A 376 -34.84 -45.76 -55.91
N GLU A 377 -36.17 -45.84 -55.76
CA GLU A 377 -37.01 -46.72 -56.58
C GLU A 377 -37.01 -46.30 -58.05
N LEU A 378 -37.12 -45.00 -58.35
CA LEU A 378 -36.99 -44.47 -59.71
C LEU A 378 -35.63 -44.81 -60.34
N SER A 379 -34.54 -44.66 -59.58
CA SER A 379 -33.19 -45.03 -60.05
C SER A 379 -32.96 -46.54 -60.21
N ARG A 380 -33.74 -47.37 -59.51
CA ARG A 380 -33.74 -48.83 -59.70
C ARG A 380 -34.53 -49.22 -60.96
N LEU A 381 -35.64 -48.53 -61.24
CA LEU A 381 -36.43 -48.72 -62.46
C LEU A 381 -35.65 -48.27 -63.71
N GLU A 382 -34.87 -47.19 -63.64
CA GLU A 382 -33.94 -46.78 -64.72
C GLU A 382 -32.80 -47.79 -64.96
N LYS A 383 -32.43 -48.62 -63.97
CA LYS A 383 -31.41 -49.67 -64.14
C LYS A 383 -31.93 -50.99 -64.71
N VAL A 384 -33.24 -51.15 -64.88
CA VAL A 384 -33.88 -52.41 -65.30
C VAL A 384 -34.58 -52.29 -66.68
N GLY A 385 -34.54 -51.12 -67.33
CA GLY A 385 -35.11 -50.91 -68.66
C GLY A 385 -34.17 -50.23 -69.65
N LEU A 386 -33.72 -51.01 -70.64
CA LEU A 386 -32.81 -50.76 -71.78
C LEU A 386 -31.30 -50.85 -71.52
#